data_AF-A0A7W9GD88-F1
#
_entry.id   AF-A0A7W9GD88-F1
#
_cell.length_a   1.000
_cell.length_b   1.000
_cell.length_c   1.000
_cell.angle_alpha   90.00
_cell.angle_beta   90.00
_cell.angle_gamma   90.00
#
_symmetry.space_group_name_H-M   'P 1'
#
loop_
_entity.id
_entity.type
_entity.pdbx_description
1 polymer ?
#
loop_
_entity_poly.entity_id
_entity_poly.type
_entity_poly.pdbx_seq_one_letter_code
_entity_poly.pdbx_strand_id
1 'polypeptide(L)'
;MDRSVRVLVVGGGLSGLAAATLLGHHGVPCLIVERRTELPPTSRNERLGVRAMELLRVLGLEERVRAAGFHPDELGDMLQADTLAGAELGRVPQPWVAVPPQLSPLEPVCCNHAWLRELLRERARELGAEIWTGSELIDLREEADGLVADVRGPEGETSVRASYVVGADGPHSLVRERAQIEAEGPGTIAQLYGVAFRADLSEAIRGRHFAGVQLDGVGGTLLKESERDSWVLLRPRPADDSPDEGEDLVELVRSAAGLPDLKVEIEGTFSLPITLLTAERFTRGRVALIGDAACSLPPTPGMHGGNVLQDAQNLAWKLALTLKGTAGPGLLDSYDAERRPLASLALTDALTRISVIPPSEDLPDRLTLEFGAVYRSSAVVSEGEQTFVHPLESAGLPGTRVPYLGPDLFGRDFVCLAGPGWTSTGLPLTALEPSWAEALGVSGTGAVLVRPDGIIAWRAWMASPEHDIETVLNQILNRGDQP
;
A
#
# COMPACT_ATOMS: atom_id res chain seq x y z
N MET A 1 8.15 -29.29 16.05
CA MET A 1 7.38 -28.81 14.90
C MET A 1 6.01 -28.52 15.45
N ASP A 2 5.77 -27.26 15.79
CA ASP A 2 4.77 -26.98 16.83
C ASP A 2 3.52 -26.32 16.25
N ARG A 3 3.59 -25.82 15.01
CA ARG A 3 2.44 -25.24 14.31
C ARG A 3 2.54 -25.33 12.78
N SER A 4 1.39 -25.47 12.12
CA SER A 4 1.24 -25.44 10.66
C SER A 4 0.14 -24.47 10.24
N VAL A 5 0.40 -23.65 9.21
CA VAL A 5 -0.53 -22.64 8.67
C VAL A 5 -0.49 -22.63 7.13
N ARG A 6 -1.53 -22.12 6.48
CA ARG A 6 -1.50 -21.95 5.02
C ARG A 6 -0.64 -20.77 4.59
N VAL A 7 -0.76 -19.65 5.30
CA VAL A 7 0.01 -18.43 5.04
C VAL A 7 0.58 -17.90 6.36
N LEU A 8 1.88 -17.62 6.35
CA LEU A 8 2.56 -16.85 7.38
C LEU A 8 2.88 -15.45 6.82
N VAL A 9 2.46 -14.41 7.54
CA VAL A 9 2.81 -13.02 7.25
C VAL A 9 3.85 -12.58 8.28
N VAL A 10 4.99 -12.08 7.82
CA VAL A 10 6.08 -11.65 8.69
C VAL A 10 6.09 -10.13 8.73
N GLY A 11 5.76 -9.54 9.87
CA GLY A 11 5.56 -8.10 10.07
C GLY A 11 4.09 -7.72 10.29
N GLY A 12 3.81 -6.99 11.37
CA GLY A 12 2.51 -6.43 11.77
C GLY A 12 2.42 -4.91 11.54
N GLY A 13 3.19 -4.40 10.57
CA GLY A 13 3.05 -3.06 10.03
C GLY A 13 1.81 -2.91 9.14
N LEU A 14 1.62 -1.73 8.55
CA LEU A 14 0.50 -1.47 7.64
C LEU A 14 0.42 -2.51 6.51
N SER A 15 1.56 -2.91 5.95
CA SER A 15 1.65 -3.89 4.86
C SER A 15 1.20 -5.29 5.24
N GLY A 16 1.67 -5.80 6.37
CA GLY A 16 1.27 -7.13 6.84
C GLY A 16 -0.20 -7.17 7.24
N LEU A 17 -0.71 -6.10 7.86
CA LEU A 17 -2.12 -5.99 8.24
C LEU A 17 -3.04 -5.86 7.03
N ALA A 18 -2.65 -5.09 6.01
CA ALA A 18 -3.36 -5.00 4.74
C ALA A 18 -3.41 -6.37 4.04
N ALA A 19 -2.26 -7.06 3.94
CA ALA A 19 -2.19 -8.41 3.37
C ALA A 19 -3.07 -9.40 4.13
N ALA A 20 -2.99 -9.44 5.46
CA ALA A 20 -3.80 -10.33 6.30
C ALA A 20 -5.30 -10.07 6.15
N THR A 21 -5.70 -8.80 6.13
CA THR A 21 -7.10 -8.39 5.95
C THR A 21 -7.65 -8.87 4.61
N LEU A 22 -6.90 -8.67 3.52
CA LEU A 22 -7.31 -9.06 2.18
C LEU A 22 -7.25 -10.56 1.94
N LEU A 23 -6.28 -11.27 2.53
CA LEU A 23 -6.28 -12.74 2.56
C LEU A 23 -7.52 -13.28 3.28
N GLY A 24 -7.86 -12.71 4.44
CA GLY A 24 -9.07 -13.02 5.19
C GLY A 24 -10.35 -12.78 4.38
N HIS A 25 -10.44 -11.66 3.65
CA HIS A 25 -11.55 -11.33 2.74
C HIS A 25 -11.77 -12.42 1.67
N HIS A 26 -10.70 -13.00 1.15
CA HIS A 26 -10.76 -14.12 0.20
C HIS A 26 -10.85 -15.52 0.85
N GLY A 27 -11.02 -15.60 2.18
CA GLY A 27 -11.23 -16.85 2.93
C GLY A 27 -9.94 -17.60 3.28
N VAL A 28 -8.82 -16.88 3.39
CA VAL A 28 -7.52 -17.42 3.79
C VAL A 28 -7.04 -16.73 5.07
N PRO A 29 -7.48 -17.18 6.25
CA PRO A 29 -6.87 -16.73 7.50
C PRO A 29 -5.38 -17.09 7.52
N CYS A 30 -4.58 -16.19 8.09
CA CYS A 30 -3.13 -16.33 8.20
C CYS A 30 -2.66 -16.16 9.65
N LEU A 31 -1.39 -16.51 9.89
CA LEU A 31 -0.68 -16.12 11.11
C LEU A 31 0.20 -14.93 10.78
N ILE A 32 0.15 -13.87 11.60
CA ILE A 32 1.09 -12.76 11.57
C ILE A 32 2.08 -12.93 12.71
N VAL A 33 3.38 -12.81 12.42
CA VAL A 33 4.44 -12.68 13.44
C VAL A 33 4.95 -11.23 13.43
N GLU A 34 4.90 -10.57 14.58
CA GLU A 34 5.36 -9.19 14.77
C GLU A 34 6.26 -9.10 15.99
N ARG A 35 7.49 -8.63 15.79
CA ARG A 35 8.51 -8.54 16.85
C ARG A 35 8.15 -7.55 17.96
N ARG A 36 7.35 -6.54 17.67
CA ARG A 36 6.94 -5.53 18.65
C ARG A 36 5.70 -5.98 19.42
N THR A 37 5.66 -5.71 20.72
CA THR A 37 4.47 -5.90 21.56
C THR A 37 3.48 -4.74 21.41
N GLU A 38 4.01 -3.53 21.19
CA GLU A 38 3.26 -2.31 21.01
C GLU A 38 3.71 -1.60 19.74
N LEU A 39 2.78 -0.88 19.12
CA LEU A 39 3.10 -0.07 17.95
C LEU A 39 3.65 1.28 18.44
N PRO A 40 4.70 1.83 17.79
CA PRO A 40 5.14 3.16 18.14
C PRO A 40 3.98 4.16 17.92
N PRO A 41 3.70 5.04 18.89
CA PRO A 41 2.72 6.10 18.69
C PRO A 41 3.20 6.97 17.53
N THR A 42 2.31 7.26 16.60
CA THR A 42 2.58 8.21 15.52
C THR A 42 1.27 8.84 15.09
N SER A 43 1.22 10.17 15.08
CA SER A 43 0.09 10.91 14.54
C SER A 43 0.14 11.14 13.05
N ARG A 44 1.23 10.69 12.38
CA ARG A 44 1.43 10.95 10.97
C ARG A 44 0.14 10.60 10.24
N ASN A 45 -0.37 11.56 9.48
CA ASN A 45 -1.58 11.32 8.71
C ASN A 45 -1.23 10.44 7.53
N GLU A 46 -1.93 9.32 7.42
CA GLU A 46 -2.01 8.57 6.17
C GLU A 46 -2.90 9.36 5.22
N ARG A 47 -2.40 9.54 4.00
CA ARG A 47 -3.05 10.30 2.94
C ARG A 47 -3.64 9.29 1.95
N LEU A 48 -4.88 8.86 2.20
CA LEU A 48 -5.54 7.83 1.41
C LEU A 48 -6.17 8.43 0.16
N GLY A 49 -5.57 8.12 -1.00
CA GLY A 49 -6.15 8.44 -2.31
C GLY A 49 -7.47 7.71 -2.56
N VAL A 50 -8.14 8.08 -3.64
CA VAL A 50 -9.46 7.52 -3.96
C VAL A 50 -9.36 6.03 -4.24
N ARG A 51 -8.26 5.55 -4.86
CA ARG A 51 -8.06 4.12 -5.07
C ARG A 51 -7.97 3.34 -3.75
N ALA A 52 -7.33 3.91 -2.73
CA ALA A 52 -7.24 3.31 -1.40
C ALA A 52 -8.62 3.23 -0.73
N MET A 53 -9.43 4.30 -0.85
CA MET A 53 -10.78 4.34 -0.29
C MET A 53 -11.71 3.29 -0.90
N GLU A 54 -11.56 2.96 -2.18
CA GLU A 54 -12.33 1.88 -2.79
C GLU A 54 -11.97 0.50 -2.25
N LEU A 55 -10.68 0.25 -2.00
CA LEU A 55 -10.23 -0.99 -1.39
C LEU A 55 -10.74 -1.11 0.04
N LEU A 56 -10.75 0.01 0.78
CA LEU A 56 -11.34 0.07 2.12
C LEU A 56 -12.87 -0.13 2.07
N ARG A 57 -13.57 0.34 1.03
CA ARG A 57 -15.00 0.03 0.80
C ARG A 57 -15.21 -1.48 0.60
N VAL A 58 -14.41 -2.13 -0.26
CA VAL A 58 -14.46 -3.59 -0.47
C VAL A 58 -14.28 -4.37 0.85
N LEU A 59 -13.45 -3.85 1.75
CA LEU A 59 -13.21 -4.43 3.07
C LEU A 59 -14.28 -4.11 4.12
N GLY A 60 -15.25 -3.23 3.81
CA GLY A 60 -16.28 -2.74 4.72
C GLY A 60 -15.79 -1.69 5.72
N LEU A 61 -14.73 -0.97 5.39
CA LEU A 61 -14.04 -0.02 6.26
C LEU A 61 -14.24 1.46 5.87
N GLU A 62 -14.85 1.74 4.72
CA GLU A 62 -15.01 3.11 4.20
C GLU A 62 -15.65 4.06 5.23
N GLU A 63 -16.83 3.72 5.76
CA GLU A 63 -17.54 4.63 6.66
C GLU A 63 -16.76 4.91 7.95
N ARG A 64 -16.07 3.91 8.49
CA ARG A 64 -15.22 4.08 9.69
C ARG A 64 -14.06 5.04 9.40
N VAL A 65 -13.47 4.94 8.21
CA VAL A 65 -12.36 5.80 7.76
C VAL A 65 -12.84 7.21 7.50
N ARG A 66 -13.98 7.39 6.82
CA ARG A 66 -14.59 8.72 6.62
C ARG A 66 -14.98 9.38 7.94
N ALA A 67 -15.52 8.63 8.90
CA ALA A 67 -15.97 9.16 10.18
C ALA A 67 -14.82 9.57 11.12
N ALA A 68 -13.69 8.87 11.07
CA ALA A 68 -12.53 9.16 11.90
C ALA A 68 -11.50 10.08 11.21
N GLY A 69 -11.54 10.15 9.89
CA GLY A 69 -10.69 10.99 9.08
C GLY A 69 -11.31 12.35 8.75
N PHE A 70 -10.67 13.07 7.85
CA PHE A 70 -11.09 14.39 7.38
C PHE A 70 -10.70 14.56 5.90
N HIS A 71 -11.35 15.51 5.21
CA HIS A 71 -11.04 15.75 3.80
C HIS A 71 -9.67 16.39 3.68
N PRO A 72 -8.83 16.00 2.72
CA PRO A 72 -7.49 16.52 2.67
C PRO A 72 -7.30 18.02 2.46
N ASP A 73 -8.29 18.71 1.92
CA ASP A 73 -8.27 20.18 1.82
C ASP A 73 -8.21 20.85 3.21
N GLU A 74 -8.59 20.12 4.25
CA GLU A 74 -8.51 20.55 5.65
C GLU A 74 -7.10 20.42 6.24
N LEU A 75 -6.11 19.83 5.56
CA LEU A 75 -4.71 19.82 6.04
C LEU A 75 -4.02 21.17 5.84
N GLY A 76 -4.32 21.88 4.75
CA GLY A 76 -3.57 23.05 4.33
C GLY A 76 -2.18 22.74 3.73
N ASP A 77 -1.41 23.78 3.47
CA ASP A 77 -0.09 23.69 2.84
C ASP A 77 1.02 23.39 3.86
N MET A 78 2.19 22.97 3.38
CA MET A 78 3.41 22.94 4.18
C MET A 78 3.96 24.36 4.30
N LEU A 79 3.99 24.89 5.51
CA LEU A 79 4.54 26.21 5.81
C LEU A 79 6.07 26.16 5.83
N GLN A 80 6.74 27.21 5.36
CA GLN A 80 8.17 27.42 5.50
C GLN A 80 8.44 28.64 6.39
N ALA A 81 9.28 28.48 7.41
CA ALA A 81 9.66 29.55 8.33
C ALA A 81 11.03 29.26 8.98
N ASP A 82 11.70 30.28 9.51
CA ASP A 82 12.91 30.06 10.34
C ASP A 82 12.57 29.39 11.67
N THR A 83 11.52 29.89 12.33
CA THR A 83 10.92 29.36 13.56
C THR A 83 9.40 29.43 13.43
N LEU A 84 8.65 28.67 14.24
CA LEU A 84 7.19 28.71 14.19
C LEU A 84 6.68 30.14 14.43
N ALA A 85 7.09 30.81 15.50
CA ALA A 85 6.67 32.19 15.80
C ALA A 85 7.19 33.26 14.81
N GLY A 86 8.16 32.89 13.95
CA GLY A 86 8.77 33.74 12.94
C GLY A 86 7.84 34.17 11.80
N ALA A 87 8.42 34.85 10.82
CA ALA A 87 7.72 35.23 9.59
C ALA A 87 7.50 34.00 8.71
N GLU A 88 6.38 33.99 7.98
CA GLU A 88 6.13 33.01 6.91
C GLU A 88 7.02 33.35 5.71
N LEU A 89 7.93 32.43 5.37
CA LEU A 89 8.83 32.55 4.22
C LEU A 89 8.17 32.06 2.94
N GLY A 90 7.25 31.09 3.05
CA GLY A 90 6.52 30.54 1.92
C GLY A 90 5.61 29.39 2.30
N ARG A 91 4.89 28.88 1.29
CA ARG A 91 4.03 27.69 1.38
C ARG A 91 4.31 26.76 0.22
N VAL A 92 4.43 25.47 0.51
CA VAL A 92 4.50 24.41 -0.49
C VAL A 92 3.12 23.73 -0.53
N PRO A 93 2.36 23.92 -1.64
CA PRO A 93 1.07 23.28 -1.80
C PRO A 93 1.14 21.77 -1.62
N GLN A 94 0.08 21.19 -1.06
CA GLN A 94 -0.04 19.75 -0.88
C GLN A 94 -1.12 19.16 -1.80
N PRO A 95 -1.01 19.28 -3.13
CA PRO A 95 -2.10 18.95 -4.04
C PRO A 95 -2.40 17.46 -4.05
N TRP A 96 -3.68 17.15 -4.23
CA TRP A 96 -4.23 15.82 -4.35
C TRP A 96 -4.59 15.50 -5.78
N VAL A 97 -4.76 14.21 -6.07
CA VAL A 97 -5.27 13.78 -7.36
C VAL A 97 -6.75 14.10 -7.41
N ALA A 98 -7.14 15.03 -8.29
CA ALA A 98 -8.54 15.28 -8.57
C ALA A 98 -9.09 14.11 -9.38
N VAL A 99 -9.97 13.32 -8.78
CA VAL A 99 -10.58 12.15 -9.43
C VAL A 99 -11.98 12.51 -9.92
N PRO A 100 -12.23 12.45 -11.24
CA PRO A 100 -13.56 12.68 -11.78
C PRO A 100 -14.58 11.64 -11.29
N PRO A 101 -15.85 12.02 -11.03
CA PRO A 101 -16.90 11.09 -10.60
C PRO A 101 -17.14 9.89 -11.54
N GLN A 102 -16.77 10.03 -12.82
CA GLN A 102 -16.83 8.96 -13.81
C GLN A 102 -15.85 7.81 -13.50
N LEU A 103 -14.74 8.10 -12.83
CA LEU A 103 -13.77 7.08 -12.40
C LEU A 103 -14.12 6.49 -11.05
N SER A 104 -14.56 7.33 -10.11
CA SER A 104 -15.00 6.91 -8.80
C SER A 104 -15.85 7.99 -8.14
N PRO A 105 -16.95 7.64 -7.44
CA PRO A 105 -17.72 8.59 -6.66
C PRO A 105 -17.10 8.89 -5.30
N LEU A 106 -16.01 8.21 -4.93
CA LEU A 106 -15.37 8.36 -3.63
C LEU A 106 -14.44 9.57 -3.60
N GLU A 107 -14.20 10.07 -2.39
CA GLU A 107 -13.30 11.18 -2.11
C GLU A 107 -12.08 10.66 -1.34
N PRO A 108 -10.92 11.32 -1.45
CA PRO A 108 -9.77 10.98 -0.64
C PRO A 108 -10.02 11.31 0.83
N VAL A 109 -9.30 10.62 1.73
CA VAL A 109 -9.42 10.83 3.18
C VAL A 109 -8.03 10.88 3.81
N CYS A 110 -7.84 11.80 4.75
CA CYS A 110 -6.71 11.76 5.66
C CYS A 110 -7.14 11.15 6.98
N CYS A 111 -6.34 10.21 7.50
CA CYS A 111 -6.60 9.61 8.81
C CYS A 111 -5.28 9.36 9.53
N ASN A 112 -5.34 9.22 10.86
CA ASN A 112 -4.16 8.90 11.65
C ASN A 112 -3.59 7.51 11.28
N HIS A 113 -2.29 7.43 11.02
CA HIS A 113 -1.62 6.20 10.59
C HIS A 113 -1.66 5.07 11.64
N ALA A 114 -1.49 5.38 12.93
CA ALA A 114 -1.60 4.39 14.00
C ALA A 114 -3.04 3.86 14.13
N TRP A 115 -4.03 4.75 13.99
CA TRP A 115 -5.44 4.39 13.98
C TRP A 115 -5.81 3.49 12.80
N LEU A 116 -5.36 3.80 11.58
CA LEU A 116 -5.61 2.95 10.41
C LEU A 116 -5.03 1.54 10.59
N ARG A 117 -3.85 1.44 11.23
CA ARG A 117 -3.26 0.14 11.56
C ARG A 117 -4.07 -0.63 12.60
N GLU A 118 -4.58 0.03 13.64
CA GLU A 118 -5.51 -0.62 14.57
C GLU A 118 -6.77 -1.10 13.85
N LEU A 119 -7.36 -0.25 13.00
CA LEU A 119 -8.54 -0.59 12.21
C LEU A 119 -8.33 -1.86 11.37
N LEU A 120 -7.21 -1.93 10.65
CA LEU A 120 -6.86 -3.11 9.84
C LEU A 120 -6.54 -4.33 10.71
N ARG A 121 -5.96 -4.13 11.90
CA ARG A 121 -5.69 -5.22 12.85
C ARG A 121 -6.97 -5.82 13.42
N GLU A 122 -7.92 -4.99 13.82
CA GLU A 122 -9.25 -5.42 14.22
C GLU A 122 -9.91 -6.20 13.07
N ARG A 123 -9.91 -5.64 11.86
CA ARG A 123 -10.53 -6.27 10.70
C ARG A 123 -9.86 -7.60 10.32
N ALA A 124 -8.53 -7.69 10.37
CA ALA A 124 -7.82 -8.93 10.13
C ALA A 124 -8.22 -10.02 11.15
N ARG A 125 -8.37 -9.67 12.43
CA ARG A 125 -8.82 -10.61 13.47
C ARG A 125 -10.27 -11.06 13.26
N GLU A 126 -11.17 -10.15 12.90
CA GLU A 126 -12.56 -10.49 12.53
C GLU A 126 -12.62 -11.48 11.37
N LEU A 127 -11.68 -11.38 10.43
CA LEU A 127 -11.54 -12.28 9.29
C LEU A 127 -10.71 -13.55 9.58
N GLY A 128 -10.33 -13.76 10.84
CA GLY A 128 -9.71 -14.99 11.34
C GLY A 128 -8.18 -14.99 11.35
N ALA A 129 -7.52 -13.86 11.16
CA ALA A 129 -6.06 -13.77 11.31
C ALA A 129 -5.66 -13.92 12.79
N GLU A 130 -4.64 -14.74 13.04
CA GLU A 130 -3.97 -14.81 14.33
C GLU A 130 -2.73 -13.91 14.33
N ILE A 131 -2.42 -13.27 15.44
CA ILE A 131 -1.33 -12.29 15.53
C ILE A 131 -0.49 -12.59 16.76
N TRP A 132 0.76 -12.99 16.53
CA TRP A 132 1.79 -13.19 17.55
C TRP A 132 2.66 -11.92 17.65
N THR A 133 2.36 -11.09 18.63
CA THR A 133 3.15 -9.90 18.99
C THR A 133 4.31 -10.29 19.90
N GLY A 134 5.40 -9.53 19.87
CA GLY A 134 6.62 -9.92 20.60
C GLY A 134 7.28 -11.17 20.03
N SER A 135 6.98 -11.52 18.77
CA SER A 135 7.47 -12.73 18.11
C SER A 135 8.22 -12.38 16.83
N GLU A 136 9.52 -12.69 16.80
CA GLU A 136 10.45 -12.31 15.74
C GLU A 136 10.82 -13.52 14.88
N LEU A 137 10.74 -13.38 13.55
CA LEU A 137 11.32 -14.35 12.63
C LEU A 137 12.85 -14.30 12.74
N ILE A 138 13.49 -15.43 12.98
CA ILE A 138 14.95 -15.54 13.12
C ILE A 138 15.59 -16.34 11.98
N ASP A 139 14.85 -17.27 11.38
CA ASP A 139 15.28 -17.99 10.18
C ASP A 139 14.09 -18.43 9.33
N LEU A 140 14.35 -18.62 8.03
CA LEU A 140 13.36 -19.10 7.06
C LEU A 140 14.06 -20.01 6.06
N ARG A 141 13.53 -21.22 5.88
CA ARG A 141 14.04 -22.20 4.92
C ARG A 141 12.92 -22.90 4.17
N GLU A 142 13.19 -23.29 2.93
CA GLU A 142 12.30 -24.13 2.15
C GLU A 142 12.57 -25.62 2.46
N GLU A 143 11.50 -26.38 2.64
CA GLU A 143 11.49 -27.83 2.82
C GLU A 143 10.51 -28.47 1.82
N ALA A 144 10.45 -29.80 1.74
CA ALA A 144 9.71 -30.52 0.69
C ALA A 144 8.20 -30.18 0.59
N ASP A 145 7.58 -29.77 1.70
CA ASP A 145 6.14 -29.55 1.84
C ASP A 145 5.78 -28.09 2.19
N GLY A 146 6.72 -27.14 2.11
CA GLY A 146 6.46 -25.73 2.38
C GLY A 146 7.70 -24.98 2.86
N LEU A 147 7.49 -23.87 3.57
CA LEU A 147 8.55 -23.18 4.29
C LEU A 147 8.47 -23.47 5.78
N VAL A 148 9.63 -23.53 6.44
CA VAL A 148 9.73 -23.55 7.89
C VAL A 148 10.35 -22.25 8.35
N ALA A 149 9.59 -21.53 9.17
CA ALA A 149 9.99 -20.29 9.84
C ALA A 149 10.32 -20.60 11.29
N ASP A 150 11.53 -20.28 11.73
CA ASP A 150 11.89 -20.31 13.13
C ASP A 150 11.59 -18.92 13.72
N VAL A 151 10.84 -18.92 14.81
CA VAL A 151 10.27 -17.72 15.45
C VAL A 151 10.68 -17.69 16.91
N ARG A 152 11.29 -16.59 17.34
CA ARG A 152 11.59 -16.32 18.74
C ARG A 152 10.45 -15.52 19.35
N GLY A 153 9.70 -16.14 20.24
CA GLY A 153 8.62 -15.52 21.00
C GLY A 153 8.97 -15.36 22.50
N PRO A 154 8.02 -14.84 23.30
CA PRO A 154 8.21 -14.65 24.74
C PRO A 154 8.39 -15.96 25.52
N GLU A 155 7.87 -17.08 25.01
CA GLU A 155 7.99 -18.42 25.62
C GLU A 155 9.21 -19.21 25.13
N GLY A 156 10.02 -18.63 24.23
CA GLY A 156 11.18 -19.27 23.61
C GLY A 156 11.06 -19.37 22.09
N GLU A 157 11.92 -20.21 21.50
CA GLU A 157 11.95 -20.43 20.05
C GLU A 157 10.97 -21.55 19.65
N THR A 158 10.24 -21.34 18.56
CA THR A 158 9.28 -22.30 17.99
C THR A 158 9.40 -22.31 16.46
N SER A 159 8.97 -23.40 15.83
CA SER A 159 8.97 -23.51 14.36
C SER A 159 7.54 -23.55 13.82
N VAL A 160 7.28 -22.71 12.82
CA VAL A 160 6.01 -22.62 12.09
C VAL A 160 6.21 -23.12 10.66
N ARG A 161 5.45 -24.13 10.26
CA ARG A 161 5.38 -24.57 8.85
C ARG A 161 4.31 -23.77 8.11
N ALA A 162 4.63 -23.24 6.94
CA ALA A 162 3.73 -22.45 6.11
C ALA A 162 3.74 -22.92 4.65
N SER A 163 2.58 -22.98 3.99
CA SER A 163 2.54 -23.26 2.54
C SER A 163 3.09 -22.11 1.71
N TYR A 164 2.90 -20.87 2.19
CA TYR A 164 3.43 -19.63 1.64
C TYR A 164 3.81 -18.64 2.74
N VAL A 165 4.79 -17.78 2.45
CA VAL A 165 5.22 -16.68 3.32
C VAL A 165 5.07 -15.35 2.60
N VAL A 166 4.45 -14.38 3.29
CA VAL A 166 4.40 -12.98 2.86
C VAL A 166 5.37 -12.17 3.72
N GLY A 167 6.44 -11.67 3.11
CA GLY A 167 7.41 -10.78 3.74
C GLY A 167 6.88 -9.35 3.76
N ALA A 168 6.55 -8.87 4.95
CA ALA A 168 6.10 -7.51 5.26
C ALA A 168 6.94 -6.89 6.39
N ASP A 169 8.19 -7.35 6.52
CA ASP A 169 9.12 -7.14 7.63
C ASP A 169 10.05 -5.94 7.45
N GLY A 170 9.73 -5.08 6.49
CA GLY A 170 10.36 -3.77 6.32
C GLY A 170 11.60 -3.76 5.42
N PRO A 171 12.33 -2.63 5.36
CA PRO A 171 13.42 -2.43 4.39
C PRO A 171 14.59 -3.41 4.55
N HIS A 172 14.83 -3.93 5.76
CA HIS A 172 15.85 -4.93 6.06
C HIS A 172 15.25 -6.34 6.18
N SER A 173 14.34 -6.68 5.26
CA SER A 173 13.56 -7.91 5.26
C SER A 173 14.45 -9.16 5.31
N LEU A 174 14.31 -9.93 6.40
CA LEU A 174 14.91 -11.26 6.54
C LEU A 174 14.24 -12.23 5.56
N VAL A 175 12.94 -12.07 5.30
CA VAL A 175 12.22 -12.88 4.31
C VAL A 175 12.84 -12.71 2.91
N ARG A 176 13.13 -11.47 2.50
CA ARG A 176 13.77 -11.17 1.21
C ARG A 176 15.17 -11.79 1.14
N GLU A 177 15.97 -11.65 2.20
CA GLU A 177 17.31 -12.24 2.29
C GLU A 177 17.27 -13.77 2.15
N ARG A 178 16.39 -14.44 2.92
CA ARG A 178 16.28 -15.91 2.92
C ARG A 178 15.69 -16.45 1.62
N ALA A 179 14.84 -15.68 0.95
CA ALA A 179 14.40 -15.96 -0.41
C ALA A 179 15.49 -15.70 -1.46
N GLN A 180 16.66 -15.17 -1.08
CA GLN A 180 17.77 -14.82 -1.98
C GLN A 180 17.30 -13.86 -3.09
N ILE A 181 16.49 -12.87 -2.73
CA ILE A 181 16.02 -11.84 -3.64
C ILE A 181 16.90 -10.60 -3.42
N GLU A 182 17.61 -10.18 -4.44
CA GLU A 182 18.43 -8.96 -4.39
C GLU A 182 17.55 -7.70 -4.43
N ALA A 183 18.10 -6.58 -3.99
CA ALA A 183 17.43 -5.28 -4.02
C ALA A 183 18.38 -4.22 -4.57
N GLU A 184 17.84 -3.35 -5.40
CA GLU A 184 18.53 -2.24 -6.04
C GLU A 184 18.07 -0.91 -5.45
N GLY A 185 18.94 0.09 -5.48
CA GLY A 185 18.64 1.46 -5.05
C GLY A 185 19.72 2.05 -4.14
N PRO A 186 19.56 3.30 -3.71
CA PRO A 186 20.54 4.00 -2.87
C PRO A 186 20.78 3.36 -1.50
N GLY A 187 19.89 2.48 -1.03
CA GLY A 187 19.96 1.92 0.31
C GLY A 187 19.55 2.95 1.36
N THR A 188 20.13 2.87 2.56
CA THR A 188 19.85 3.83 3.64
C THR A 188 20.62 5.12 3.39
N ILE A 189 19.91 6.21 3.09
CA ILE A 189 20.51 7.51 2.74
C ILE A 189 20.56 8.49 3.92
N ALA A 190 19.73 8.29 4.93
CA ALA A 190 19.60 9.16 6.09
C ALA A 190 18.89 8.44 7.24
N GLN A 191 19.00 8.99 8.45
CA GLN A 191 18.15 8.67 9.59
C GLN A 191 17.16 9.81 9.80
N LEU A 192 15.87 9.51 9.93
CA LEU A 192 14.88 10.46 10.38
C LEU A 192 14.82 10.43 11.91
N TYR A 193 15.40 11.44 12.55
CA TYR A 193 15.36 11.60 14.00
C TYR A 193 14.10 12.37 14.40
N GLY A 194 13.27 11.77 15.25
CA GLY A 194 12.04 12.36 15.75
C GLY A 194 12.13 12.69 17.24
N VAL A 195 11.66 13.88 17.61
CA VAL A 195 11.46 14.31 19.00
C VAL A 195 9.97 14.51 19.22
N ALA A 196 9.35 13.65 20.02
CA ALA A 196 7.94 13.75 20.41
C ALA A 196 7.83 14.56 21.70
N PHE A 197 6.93 15.54 21.74
CA PHE A 197 6.78 16.45 22.87
C PHE A 197 5.38 17.03 22.99
N ARG A 198 5.06 17.53 24.19
CA ARG A 198 3.87 18.35 24.46
C ARG A 198 4.23 19.80 24.72
N ALA A 199 3.54 20.72 24.06
CA ALA A 199 3.63 22.15 24.27
C ALA A 199 2.41 22.89 23.70
N ASP A 200 1.96 23.93 24.41
CA ASP A 200 0.97 24.88 23.87
C ASP A 200 1.67 25.83 22.89
N LEU A 201 1.51 25.57 21.60
CA LEU A 201 2.07 26.38 20.52
C LEU A 201 1.08 27.41 19.97
N SER A 202 -0.08 27.61 20.61
CA SER A 202 -1.15 28.50 20.08
C SER A 202 -0.66 29.93 19.82
N GLU A 203 0.16 30.48 20.72
CA GLU A 203 0.80 31.79 20.58
C GLU A 203 1.71 31.86 19.34
N ALA A 204 2.54 30.83 19.13
CA ALA A 204 3.42 30.77 17.97
C ALA A 204 2.62 30.60 16.66
N ILE A 205 1.57 29.77 16.66
CA ILE A 205 0.75 29.48 15.47
C ILE A 205 0.00 30.72 14.96
N ARG A 206 -0.50 31.57 15.87
CA ARG A 206 -1.28 32.80 15.53
C ARG A 206 -2.45 32.54 14.58
N GLY A 207 -3.12 31.40 14.74
CA GLY A 207 -4.25 31.00 13.90
C GLY A 207 -3.89 30.58 12.47
N ARG A 208 -2.60 30.43 12.12
CA ARG A 208 -2.20 29.91 10.80
C ARG A 208 -2.62 28.45 10.66
N HIS A 209 -3.11 28.13 9.47
CA HIS A 209 -3.52 26.78 9.06
C HIS A 209 -2.44 26.16 8.17
N PHE A 210 -1.97 24.97 8.49
CA PHE A 210 -0.89 24.27 7.75
C PHE A 210 -0.88 22.77 8.08
N ALA A 211 -0.37 21.96 7.14
CA ALA A 211 -0.21 20.52 7.32
C ALA A 211 1.00 20.17 8.20
N GLY A 212 1.99 21.07 8.20
CA GLY A 212 3.24 20.99 8.92
C GLY A 212 4.07 22.23 8.64
N VAL A 213 5.16 22.40 9.38
CA VAL A 213 6.07 23.54 9.21
C VAL A 213 7.49 23.04 9.01
N GLN A 214 8.08 23.37 7.86
CA GLN A 214 9.50 23.24 7.62
C GLN A 214 10.20 24.43 8.30
N LEU A 215 11.13 24.10 9.20
CA LEU A 215 11.82 25.02 10.09
C LEU A 215 13.30 25.07 9.73
N ASP A 216 13.72 26.14 9.06
CA ASP A 216 15.09 26.32 8.58
C ASP A 216 16.07 26.49 9.75
N GLY A 217 15.65 27.16 10.83
CA GLY A 217 16.49 27.43 12.00
C GLY A 217 16.95 26.19 12.77
N VAL A 218 16.24 25.07 12.63
CA VAL A 218 16.59 23.79 13.28
C VAL A 218 16.79 22.64 12.29
N GLY A 219 16.62 22.89 10.99
CA GLY A 219 16.75 21.89 9.93
C GLY A 219 15.78 20.71 10.13
N GLY A 220 14.48 20.99 10.25
CA GLY A 220 13.49 19.95 10.51
C GLY A 220 12.06 20.33 10.15
N THR A 221 11.16 19.37 10.31
CA THR A 221 9.74 19.53 10.07
C THR A 221 8.96 19.32 11.36
N LEU A 222 8.19 20.32 11.76
CA LEU A 222 7.26 20.24 12.88
C LEU A 222 5.89 19.77 12.38
N LEU A 223 5.38 18.68 12.96
CA LEU A 223 4.07 18.13 12.66
C LEU A 223 3.22 18.10 13.94
N LYS A 224 1.93 18.38 13.80
CA LYS A 224 0.96 18.31 14.88
C LYS A 224 0.50 16.87 15.07
N GLU A 225 0.46 16.42 16.32
CA GLU A 225 -0.11 15.12 16.67
C GLU A 225 -1.62 15.18 16.93
N SER A 226 -2.28 14.01 16.94
CA SER A 226 -3.75 13.94 17.07
C SER A 226 -4.24 14.36 18.45
N GLU A 227 -3.42 14.18 19.48
CA GLU A 227 -3.71 14.68 20.82
C GLU A 227 -3.49 16.19 20.90
N ARG A 228 -4.27 16.85 21.76
CA ARG A 228 -4.14 18.28 21.99
C ARG A 228 -2.71 18.59 22.49
N ASP A 229 -2.11 19.60 21.90
CA ASP A 229 -0.78 20.12 22.29
C ASP A 229 0.37 19.10 22.14
N SER A 230 0.15 17.96 21.46
CA SER A 230 1.20 16.99 21.14
C SER A 230 1.77 17.25 19.74
N TRP A 231 3.08 17.11 19.60
CA TRP A 231 3.84 17.48 18.41
C TRP A 231 5.02 16.55 18.20
N VAL A 232 5.48 16.45 16.96
CA VAL A 232 6.75 15.81 16.62
C VAL A 232 7.61 16.73 15.77
N LEU A 233 8.88 16.88 16.16
CA LEU A 233 9.90 17.53 15.34
C LEU A 233 10.74 16.43 14.66
N LEU A 234 10.67 16.37 13.33
CA LEU A 234 11.39 15.41 12.50
C LEU A 234 12.60 16.06 11.83
N ARG A 235 13.79 15.52 12.05
CA ARG A 235 15.06 16.04 11.53
C ARG A 235 15.80 14.96 10.76
N PRO A 236 16.06 15.12 9.45
CA PRO A 236 16.95 14.21 8.74
C PRO A 236 18.38 14.38 9.24
N ARG A 237 19.04 13.27 9.55
CA ARG A 237 20.45 13.16 9.93
C ARG A 237 21.18 12.23 8.95
N PRO A 238 22.51 12.37 8.78
CA PRO A 238 23.30 11.42 8.02
C PRO A 238 23.08 9.97 8.50
N ALA A 239 23.24 9.00 7.60
CA ALA A 239 22.94 7.58 7.89
C ALA A 239 23.84 6.98 9.00
N ASP A 240 25.06 7.48 9.13
CA ASP A 240 26.10 7.10 10.08
C ASP A 240 26.09 7.94 11.37
N ASP A 241 25.15 8.88 11.49
CA ASP A 241 25.07 9.78 12.64
C ASP A 241 24.44 9.07 13.85
N SER A 242 25.17 9.03 14.96
CA SER A 242 24.62 8.58 16.24
C SER A 242 23.77 9.70 16.85
N PRO A 243 22.70 9.41 17.60
CA PRO A 243 21.98 10.44 18.33
C PRO A 243 22.95 11.24 19.21
N ASP A 244 22.96 12.57 19.11
CA ASP A 244 23.75 13.43 19.99
C ASP A 244 23.37 13.18 21.46
N GLU A 245 24.23 12.49 22.22
CA GLU A 245 23.99 12.14 23.64
C GLU A 245 24.01 13.35 24.60
N GLY A 246 23.88 14.58 24.09
CA GLY A 246 23.90 15.82 24.88
C GLY A 246 23.11 17.00 24.30
N GLU A 247 22.28 16.78 23.27
CA GLU A 247 21.40 17.84 22.75
C GLU A 247 20.31 18.17 23.77
N ASP A 248 20.19 19.45 24.14
CA ASP A 248 19.08 19.93 24.97
C ASP A 248 17.81 19.97 24.12
N LEU A 249 17.01 18.91 24.21
CA LEU A 249 15.78 18.76 23.44
C LEU A 249 14.73 19.83 23.77
N VAL A 250 14.74 20.36 24.99
CA VAL A 250 13.82 21.43 25.40
C VAL A 250 14.22 22.74 24.70
N GLU A 251 15.51 23.08 24.71
CA GLU A 251 16.02 24.24 23.99
C GLU A 251 15.88 24.11 22.47
N LEU A 252 16.03 22.89 21.92
CA LEU A 252 15.74 22.61 20.51
C LEU A 252 14.29 22.94 20.17
N VAL A 253 13.32 22.48 20.98
CA VAL A 253 11.89 22.75 20.77
C VAL A 253 11.59 24.24 20.95
N ARG A 254 12.17 24.93 21.95
CA ARG A 254 12.04 26.38 22.14
C ARG A 254 12.55 27.16 20.92
N SER A 255 13.69 26.74 20.38
CA SER A 255 14.29 27.33 19.17
C SER A 255 13.41 27.10 17.95
N ALA A 256 12.92 25.87 17.76
CA ALA A 256 11.98 25.52 16.69
C ALA A 256 10.67 26.34 16.79
N ALA A 257 10.14 26.51 18.00
CA ALA A 257 8.94 27.30 18.24
C ALA A 257 9.19 28.81 18.10
N GLY A 258 10.41 29.29 18.34
CA GLY A 258 10.73 30.71 18.45
C GLY A 258 10.22 31.33 19.76
N LEU A 259 10.08 30.53 20.82
CA LEU A 259 9.54 30.92 22.12
C LEU A 259 10.49 30.49 23.25
N PRO A 260 11.30 31.39 23.83
CA PRO A 260 12.35 31.03 24.79
C PRO A 260 11.82 30.49 26.13
N ASP A 261 10.67 30.98 26.59
CA ASP A 261 10.08 30.58 27.87
C ASP A 261 9.01 29.47 27.72
N LEU A 262 8.95 28.81 26.55
CA LEU A 262 7.97 27.76 26.29
C LEU A 262 8.15 26.60 27.29
N LYS A 263 7.03 26.14 27.85
CA LYS A 263 6.97 24.92 28.64
C LYS A 263 6.87 23.73 27.69
N VAL A 264 7.86 22.86 27.75
CA VAL A 264 7.98 21.68 26.90
C VAL A 264 8.09 20.44 27.78
N GLU A 265 7.27 19.44 27.50
CA GLU A 265 7.39 18.10 28.06
C GLU A 265 7.85 17.16 26.95
N ILE A 266 9.04 16.59 27.06
CA ILE A 266 9.55 15.62 26.09
C ILE A 266 8.94 14.25 26.41
N GLU A 267 8.24 13.67 25.44
CA GLU A 267 7.64 12.34 25.56
C GLU A 267 8.63 11.25 25.15
N GLY A 268 9.53 11.53 24.21
CA GLY A 268 10.58 10.61 23.81
C GLY A 268 11.20 10.94 22.46
N THR A 269 12.15 10.11 22.05
CA THR A 269 12.87 10.25 20.78
C THR A 269 12.91 8.92 20.04
N PHE A 270 12.96 8.98 18.71
CA PHE A 270 13.12 7.81 17.88
C PHE A 270 13.96 8.11 16.64
N SER A 271 14.57 7.07 16.07
CA SER A 271 15.25 7.14 14.78
C SER A 271 14.67 6.11 13.83
N LEU A 272 14.38 6.52 12.60
CA LEU A 272 13.91 5.64 11.54
C LEU A 272 14.85 5.76 10.32
N PRO A 273 15.39 4.64 9.81
CA PRO A 273 16.19 4.71 8.59
C PRO A 273 15.31 5.12 7.41
N ILE A 274 15.80 6.05 6.61
CA ILE A 274 15.24 6.38 5.30
C ILE A 274 15.96 5.49 4.29
N THR A 275 15.38 4.32 4.06
CA THR A 275 15.89 3.34 3.09
C THR A 275 15.14 3.45 1.78
N LEU A 276 15.88 3.52 0.69
CA LEU A 276 15.38 3.64 -0.68
C LEU A 276 15.86 2.44 -1.49
N LEU A 277 14.94 1.51 -1.76
CA LEU A 277 15.26 0.31 -2.54
C LEU A 277 14.02 -0.28 -3.20
N THR A 278 14.23 -1.09 -4.23
CA THR A 278 13.25 -1.98 -4.82
C THR A 278 13.87 -3.38 -4.97
N ALA A 279 13.13 -4.41 -4.60
CA ALA A 279 13.53 -5.79 -4.82
C ALA A 279 13.51 -6.10 -6.32
N GLU A 280 14.47 -6.90 -6.80
CA GLU A 280 14.52 -7.34 -8.20
C GLU A 280 13.35 -8.27 -8.57
N ARG A 281 12.77 -8.92 -7.56
CA ARG A 281 11.57 -9.76 -7.68
C ARG A 281 10.66 -9.60 -6.47
N PHE A 282 9.36 -9.60 -6.70
CA PHE A 282 8.35 -9.54 -5.64
C PHE A 282 7.85 -10.94 -5.25
N THR A 283 8.11 -11.96 -6.06
CA THR A 283 7.86 -13.37 -5.74
C THR A 283 9.07 -14.25 -6.05
N ARG A 284 9.20 -15.32 -5.27
CA ARG A 284 10.06 -16.46 -5.60
C ARG A 284 9.55 -17.72 -4.93
N GLY A 285 9.11 -18.69 -5.74
CA GLY A 285 8.55 -19.94 -5.24
C GLY A 285 7.36 -19.69 -4.32
N ARG A 286 7.53 -19.99 -3.04
CA ARG A 286 6.48 -19.86 -2.01
C ARG A 286 6.56 -18.56 -1.20
N VAL A 287 7.43 -17.63 -1.60
CA VAL A 287 7.60 -16.32 -0.94
C VAL A 287 7.04 -15.20 -1.82
N ALA A 288 6.32 -14.26 -1.21
CA ALA A 288 5.93 -12.99 -1.80
C ALA A 288 6.33 -11.82 -0.88
N LEU A 289 6.78 -10.70 -1.43
CA LEU A 289 7.19 -9.50 -0.69
C LEU A 289 6.17 -8.38 -0.87
N ILE A 290 5.93 -7.57 0.17
CA ILE A 290 5.01 -6.41 0.11
C ILE A 290 5.51 -5.23 0.96
N GLY A 291 5.13 -4.01 0.54
CA GLY A 291 5.53 -2.77 1.21
C GLY A 291 7.04 -2.60 1.23
N ASP A 292 7.60 -2.03 2.30
CA ASP A 292 9.04 -1.74 2.36
C ASP A 292 9.96 -2.99 2.22
N ALA A 293 9.43 -4.20 2.44
CA ALA A 293 10.18 -5.43 2.13
C ALA A 293 10.41 -5.62 0.62
N ALA A 294 9.45 -5.19 -0.20
CA ALA A 294 9.49 -5.23 -1.66
C ALA A 294 10.01 -3.92 -2.26
N CYS A 295 9.51 -2.77 -1.83
CA CYS A 295 9.95 -1.45 -2.27
C CYS A 295 9.81 -0.46 -1.12
N SER A 296 10.95 0.06 -0.65
CA SER A 296 11.02 1.02 0.44
C SER A 296 11.15 2.42 -0.14
N LEU A 297 10.21 3.29 0.25
CA LEU A 297 10.09 4.67 -0.22
C LEU A 297 10.43 5.63 0.92
N PRO A 298 10.94 6.85 0.62
CA PRO A 298 11.14 7.86 1.66
C PRO A 298 9.78 8.19 2.28
N PRO A 299 9.71 8.65 3.55
CA PRO A 299 8.47 8.94 4.29
C PRO A 299 7.71 10.18 3.78
N THR A 300 7.51 10.27 2.46
CA THR A 300 6.75 11.30 1.77
C THR A 300 5.26 11.07 2.00
N PRO A 301 4.51 12.09 2.46
CA PRO A 301 3.08 11.96 2.70
C PRO A 301 2.31 11.44 1.47
N GLY A 302 1.51 10.39 1.64
CA GLY A 302 0.57 9.86 0.64
C GLY A 302 1.14 8.86 -0.36
N MET A 303 2.37 8.39 -0.17
CA MET A 303 2.94 7.35 -1.04
C MET A 303 2.79 5.94 -0.46
N HIS A 304 2.76 5.76 0.87
CA HIS A 304 2.85 4.42 1.47
C HIS A 304 1.50 3.67 1.51
N GLY A 305 0.48 4.21 2.19
CA GLY A 305 -0.72 3.43 2.48
C GLY A 305 -1.51 3.02 1.23
N GLY A 306 -1.62 3.92 0.25
CA GLY A 306 -2.30 3.64 -1.00
C GLY A 306 -1.62 2.56 -1.85
N ASN A 307 -0.29 2.55 -1.90
CA ASN A 307 0.47 1.53 -2.64
C ASN A 307 0.36 0.17 -1.97
N VAL A 308 0.49 0.13 -0.65
CA VAL A 308 0.41 -1.08 0.16
C VAL A 308 -0.94 -1.79 0.02
N LEU A 309 -2.05 -1.04 0.08
CA LEU A 309 -3.39 -1.64 -0.09
C LEU A 309 -3.56 -2.24 -1.49
N GLN A 310 -3.03 -1.59 -2.52
CA GLN A 310 -3.09 -2.09 -3.90
C GLN A 310 -2.22 -3.34 -4.11
N ASP A 311 -1.01 -3.36 -3.54
CA ASP A 311 -0.14 -4.54 -3.57
C ASP A 311 -0.82 -5.72 -2.86
N ALA A 312 -1.39 -5.48 -1.68
CA ALA A 312 -2.10 -6.50 -0.91
C ALA A 312 -3.32 -7.03 -1.68
N GLN A 313 -4.08 -6.15 -2.34
CA GLN A 313 -5.24 -6.55 -3.13
C GLN A 313 -4.81 -7.45 -4.29
N ASN A 314 -3.75 -7.06 -5.01
CA ASN A 314 -3.23 -7.81 -6.14
C ASN A 314 -2.75 -9.21 -5.72
N LEU A 315 -2.04 -9.30 -4.59
CA LEU A 315 -1.48 -10.56 -4.08
C LEU A 315 -2.55 -11.50 -3.51
N ALA A 316 -3.48 -10.98 -2.71
CA ALA A 316 -4.34 -11.80 -1.85
C ALA A 316 -5.26 -12.75 -2.62
N TRP A 317 -5.93 -12.28 -3.68
CA TRP A 317 -6.84 -13.13 -4.46
C TRP A 317 -6.07 -14.22 -5.21
N LYS A 318 -4.88 -13.90 -5.73
CA LYS A 318 -4.00 -14.86 -6.43
C LYS A 318 -3.58 -15.96 -5.49
N LEU A 319 -3.07 -15.59 -4.32
CA LEU A 319 -2.66 -16.55 -3.29
C LEU A 319 -3.83 -17.40 -2.82
N ALA A 320 -5.02 -16.80 -2.65
CA ALA A 320 -6.22 -17.52 -2.26
C ALA A 320 -6.66 -18.57 -3.29
N LEU A 321 -6.62 -18.26 -4.58
CA LEU A 321 -6.97 -19.21 -5.63
C LEU A 321 -5.92 -20.32 -5.78
N THR A 322 -4.64 -19.99 -5.67
CA THR A 322 -3.55 -20.99 -5.67
C THR A 322 -3.69 -21.95 -4.49
N LEU A 323 -3.97 -21.44 -3.28
CA LEU A 323 -4.19 -22.25 -2.07
C LEU A 323 -5.46 -23.12 -2.12
N LYS A 324 -6.48 -22.71 -2.87
CA LYS A 324 -7.70 -23.49 -3.11
C LYS A 324 -7.51 -24.55 -4.22
N GLY A 325 -6.35 -24.58 -4.88
CA GLY A 325 -6.14 -25.42 -6.07
C GLY A 325 -6.95 -24.97 -7.29
N THR A 326 -7.54 -23.77 -7.24
CA THR A 326 -8.34 -23.19 -8.31
C THR A 326 -7.47 -22.50 -9.35
N ALA A 327 -6.22 -22.16 -9.03
CA ALA A 327 -5.24 -21.61 -9.94
C ALA A 327 -3.91 -22.37 -9.84
N GLY A 328 -3.17 -22.43 -10.93
CA GLY A 328 -1.81 -22.96 -10.92
C GLY A 328 -0.84 -22.04 -10.16
N PRO A 329 0.36 -22.55 -9.81
CA PRO A 329 1.36 -21.75 -9.09
C PRO A 329 1.87 -20.55 -9.89
N GLY A 330 1.87 -20.61 -11.23
CA GLY A 330 2.30 -19.51 -12.10
C GLY A 330 1.37 -18.30 -12.10
N LEU A 331 0.18 -18.38 -11.47
CA LEU A 331 -0.63 -17.18 -11.24
C LEU A 331 0.09 -16.19 -10.31
N LEU A 332 0.88 -16.66 -9.33
CA LEU A 332 1.60 -15.77 -8.41
C LEU A 332 2.70 -14.96 -9.10
N ASP A 333 3.28 -15.47 -10.18
CA ASP A 333 4.29 -14.73 -10.96
C ASP A 333 3.71 -13.45 -11.59
N SER A 334 2.38 -13.40 -11.79
CA SER A 334 1.71 -12.18 -12.23
C SER A 334 1.71 -11.07 -11.17
N TYR A 335 1.92 -11.35 -9.88
CA TYR A 335 2.07 -10.30 -8.86
C TYR A 335 3.36 -9.52 -9.09
N ASP A 336 4.48 -10.19 -9.36
CA ASP A 336 5.73 -9.53 -9.73
C ASP A 336 5.58 -8.71 -11.01
N ALA A 337 5.07 -9.34 -12.07
CA ALA A 337 4.95 -8.70 -13.38
C ALA A 337 4.08 -7.44 -13.36
N GLU A 338 3.08 -7.37 -12.46
CA GLU A 338 2.15 -6.25 -12.38
C GLU A 338 2.58 -5.17 -11.39
N ARG A 339 3.11 -5.55 -10.22
CA ARG A 339 3.36 -4.61 -9.12
C ARG A 339 4.78 -4.09 -9.06
N ARG A 340 5.78 -4.87 -9.47
CA ARG A 340 7.18 -4.42 -9.44
C ARG A 340 7.44 -3.21 -10.36
N PRO A 341 6.95 -3.16 -11.63
CA PRO A 341 7.14 -1.98 -12.47
C PRO A 341 6.55 -0.70 -11.86
N LEU A 342 5.39 -0.80 -11.21
CA LEU A 342 4.75 0.33 -10.54
C LEU A 342 5.52 0.77 -9.30
N ALA A 343 6.05 -0.18 -8.54
CA ALA A 343 6.89 0.12 -7.39
C ALA A 343 8.21 0.79 -7.78
N SER A 344 8.85 0.35 -8.87
CA SER A 344 10.03 1.02 -9.42
C SER A 344 9.72 2.44 -9.88
N LEU A 345 8.56 2.66 -10.53
CA LEU A 345 8.12 3.99 -10.93
C LEU A 345 7.86 4.89 -9.71
N ALA A 346 7.22 4.36 -8.66
CA ALA A 346 6.99 5.07 -7.41
C ALA A 346 8.32 5.45 -6.72
N LEU A 347 9.33 4.59 -6.79
CA LEU A 347 10.68 4.90 -6.30
C LEU A 347 11.33 6.03 -7.13
N THR A 348 11.21 6.01 -8.46
CA THR A 348 11.69 7.09 -9.33
C THR A 348 11.00 8.43 -9.03
N ASP A 349 9.67 8.45 -8.89
CA ASP A 349 8.91 9.65 -8.48
C ASP A 349 9.36 10.14 -7.10
N ALA A 350 9.52 9.22 -6.14
CA ALA A 350 9.98 9.56 -4.80
C ALA A 350 11.38 10.20 -4.82
N LEU A 351 12.34 9.59 -5.51
CA LEU A 351 13.72 10.08 -5.64
C LEU A 351 13.78 11.46 -6.31
N THR A 352 12.91 11.70 -7.30
CA THR A 352 12.75 13.01 -7.95
C THR A 352 12.29 14.07 -6.95
N ARG A 353 11.26 13.76 -6.15
CA ARG A 353 10.66 14.70 -5.18
C ARG A 353 11.62 15.14 -4.09
N ILE A 354 12.51 14.25 -3.66
CA ILE A 354 13.55 14.56 -2.68
C ILE A 354 14.86 15.02 -3.32
N SER A 355 14.86 15.29 -4.62
CA SER A 355 16.01 15.81 -5.39
C SER A 355 17.27 14.94 -5.33
N VAL A 356 17.10 13.62 -5.16
CA VAL A 356 18.21 12.64 -5.27
C VAL A 356 18.56 12.39 -6.73
N ILE A 357 17.58 12.47 -7.63
CA ILE A 357 17.75 12.40 -9.08
C ILE A 357 17.05 13.60 -9.75
N PRO A 358 17.45 13.99 -10.97
CA PRO A 358 16.74 15.04 -11.70
C PRO A 358 15.29 14.63 -12.01
N PRO A 359 14.37 15.60 -12.20
CA PRO A 359 13.01 15.30 -12.62
C PRO A 359 12.97 14.45 -13.88
N SER A 360 12.22 13.35 -13.82
CA SER A 360 11.92 12.52 -14.98
C SER A 360 10.76 13.14 -15.76
N GLU A 361 10.99 13.44 -17.05
CA GLU A 361 9.94 13.93 -17.97
C GLU A 361 8.97 12.82 -18.40
N ASP A 362 9.30 11.56 -18.13
CA ASP A 362 8.55 10.38 -18.57
C ASP A 362 7.50 9.89 -17.55
N LEU A 363 7.35 10.58 -16.41
CA LEU A 363 6.33 10.21 -15.43
C LEU A 363 4.94 10.60 -15.95
N PRO A 364 3.96 9.68 -15.93
CA PRO A 364 2.57 10.03 -16.20
C PRO A 364 2.06 11.10 -15.22
N ASP A 365 1.00 11.80 -15.62
CA ASP A 365 0.32 12.70 -14.70
C ASP A 365 -0.22 11.92 -13.47
N ARG A 366 -0.51 12.62 -12.38
CA ARG A 366 -0.86 11.95 -11.11
C ARG A 366 -2.13 11.12 -11.17
N LEU A 367 -3.12 11.50 -12.00
CA LEU A 367 -4.34 10.72 -12.18
C LEU A 367 -4.03 9.43 -12.94
N THR A 368 -3.22 9.51 -13.98
CA THR A 368 -2.74 8.34 -14.74
C THR A 368 -1.83 7.44 -13.90
N LEU A 369 -0.99 7.99 -13.01
CA LEU A 369 -0.20 7.19 -12.07
C LEU A 369 -1.09 6.40 -11.09
N GLU A 370 -2.17 6.98 -10.59
CA GLU A 370 -3.04 6.32 -9.60
C GLU A 370 -4.06 5.36 -10.25
N PHE A 371 -4.57 5.66 -11.44
CA PHE A 371 -5.68 4.90 -12.07
C PHE A 371 -5.38 4.33 -13.46
N GLY A 372 -4.29 4.76 -14.11
CA GLY A 372 -4.03 4.51 -15.52
C GLY A 372 -3.04 3.38 -15.82
N ALA A 373 -2.62 2.61 -14.81
CA ALA A 373 -1.72 1.48 -15.03
C ALA A 373 -2.35 0.42 -15.94
N VAL A 374 -1.56 -0.10 -16.88
CA VAL A 374 -1.92 -1.24 -17.74
C VAL A 374 -1.12 -2.45 -17.30
N TYR A 375 -1.78 -3.38 -16.62
CA TYR A 375 -1.18 -4.64 -16.18
C TYR A 375 -0.87 -5.56 -17.36
N ARG A 376 0.37 -6.07 -17.38
CA ARG A 376 0.86 -6.99 -18.42
C ARG A 376 1.44 -8.22 -17.75
N SER A 377 0.73 -9.34 -17.84
CA SER A 377 1.11 -10.59 -17.18
C SER A 377 0.36 -11.76 -17.80
N SER A 378 0.67 -12.98 -17.35
CA SER A 378 -0.13 -14.17 -17.67
C SER A 378 -1.59 -14.10 -17.20
N ALA A 379 -1.91 -13.20 -16.25
CA ALA A 379 -3.25 -12.99 -15.72
C ALA A 379 -4.07 -11.93 -16.49
N VAL A 380 -3.56 -11.47 -17.64
CA VAL A 380 -4.22 -10.51 -18.53
C VAL A 380 -3.95 -10.90 -19.99
N VAL A 381 -5.01 -11.07 -20.79
CA VAL A 381 -4.89 -11.20 -22.24
C VAL A 381 -4.65 -9.80 -22.82
N SER A 382 -3.37 -9.43 -22.90
CA SER A 382 -2.94 -8.06 -23.18
C SER A 382 -3.24 -7.63 -24.62
N GLU A 383 -3.66 -6.38 -24.78
CA GLU A 383 -3.78 -5.69 -26.07
C GLU A 383 -2.74 -4.55 -26.12
N GLY A 384 -1.95 -4.45 -27.18
CA GLY A 384 -0.93 -3.41 -27.34
C GLY A 384 0.33 -3.59 -26.47
N GLU A 385 1.13 -2.53 -26.32
CA GLU A 385 2.41 -2.51 -25.58
C GLU A 385 2.49 -1.42 -24.50
N GLN A 386 1.42 -0.63 -24.32
CA GLN A 386 1.37 0.46 -23.36
C GLN A 386 1.48 -0.07 -21.91
N THR A 387 2.16 0.71 -21.06
CA THR A 387 2.25 0.47 -19.61
C THR A 387 1.32 1.41 -18.81
N PHE A 388 0.91 2.52 -19.44
CA PHE A 388 -0.06 3.47 -18.92
C PHE A 388 -1.01 3.94 -20.03
N VAL A 389 -2.23 4.25 -19.65
CA VAL A 389 -3.23 4.96 -20.46
C VAL A 389 -4.01 5.91 -19.56
N HIS A 390 -4.37 7.08 -20.07
CA HIS A 390 -5.20 8.00 -19.31
C HIS A 390 -6.51 7.30 -18.94
N PRO A 391 -6.94 7.29 -17.66
CA PRO A 391 -8.01 6.40 -17.21
C PRO A 391 -9.38 6.70 -17.85
N LEU A 392 -9.64 7.96 -18.25
CA LEU A 392 -10.83 8.34 -19.02
C LEU A 392 -10.79 7.92 -20.50
N GLU A 393 -9.62 7.52 -21.00
CA GLU A 393 -9.38 7.13 -22.39
C GLU A 393 -9.08 5.63 -22.52
N SER A 394 -8.97 4.91 -21.39
CA SER A 394 -8.67 3.48 -21.33
C SER A 394 -9.62 2.62 -22.16
N ALA A 395 -10.88 3.05 -22.31
CA ALA A 395 -11.91 2.43 -23.12
C ALA A 395 -12.00 0.90 -22.91
N GLY A 396 -11.84 0.43 -21.66
CA GLY A 396 -11.89 -0.99 -21.31
C GLY A 396 -10.70 -1.84 -21.75
N LEU A 397 -9.54 -1.25 -22.04
CA LEU A 397 -8.32 -1.96 -22.42
C LEU A 397 -7.95 -3.04 -21.39
N PRO A 398 -7.71 -4.30 -21.78
CA PRO A 398 -7.21 -5.32 -20.86
C PRO A 398 -5.93 -4.89 -20.14
N GLY A 399 -5.88 -5.15 -18.84
CA GLY A 399 -4.84 -4.71 -17.93
C GLY A 399 -5.19 -3.41 -17.20
N THR A 400 -6.19 -2.67 -17.67
CA THR A 400 -6.66 -1.45 -16.99
C THR A 400 -7.73 -1.77 -15.95
N ARG A 401 -7.84 -0.86 -14.98
CA ARG A 401 -8.89 -0.90 -13.98
C ARG A 401 -10.24 -0.52 -14.59
N VAL A 402 -11.28 -1.27 -14.24
CA VAL A 402 -12.65 -1.04 -14.71
C VAL A 402 -13.14 0.36 -14.26
N PRO A 403 -13.78 1.15 -15.15
CA PRO A 403 -14.44 2.38 -14.75
C PRO A 403 -15.54 2.11 -13.71
N TYR A 404 -16.01 3.16 -13.04
CA TYR A 404 -17.11 3.00 -12.10
C TYR A 404 -18.41 2.63 -12.82
N LEU A 405 -18.90 1.41 -12.58
CA LEU A 405 -20.13 0.88 -13.18
C LEU A 405 -21.27 0.68 -12.15
N GLY A 406 -21.08 1.17 -10.92
CA GLY A 406 -22.02 1.02 -9.81
C GLY A 406 -21.38 0.38 -8.57
N PRO A 407 -22.12 0.36 -7.45
CA PRO A 407 -21.62 -0.21 -6.20
C PRO A 407 -21.48 -1.74 -6.29
N ASP A 408 -20.46 -2.25 -5.60
CA ASP A 408 -20.30 -3.65 -5.18
C ASP A 408 -20.34 -4.75 -6.25
N LEU A 409 -20.11 -4.39 -7.52
CA LEU A 409 -19.98 -5.37 -8.60
C LEU A 409 -18.69 -6.19 -8.49
N PHE A 410 -17.58 -5.57 -8.08
CA PHE A 410 -16.24 -6.17 -8.07
C PHE A 410 -15.64 -6.18 -6.66
N GLY A 411 -14.56 -6.94 -6.47
CA GLY A 411 -13.78 -6.91 -5.21
C GLY A 411 -13.60 -8.24 -4.52
N ARG A 412 -14.24 -9.33 -4.98
CA ARG A 412 -14.13 -10.65 -4.34
C ARG A 412 -13.86 -11.79 -5.31
N ASP A 413 -14.66 -11.88 -6.35
CA ASP A 413 -14.62 -12.97 -7.33
C ASP A 413 -14.45 -12.40 -8.74
N PHE A 414 -14.19 -13.28 -9.71
CA PHE A 414 -14.24 -12.90 -11.11
C PHE A 414 -15.67 -12.55 -11.51
N VAL A 415 -15.80 -11.53 -12.35
CA VAL A 415 -17.09 -11.09 -12.89
C VAL A 415 -16.98 -11.04 -14.39
N CYS A 416 -17.89 -11.73 -15.07
CA CYS A 416 -18.04 -11.58 -16.52
C CYS A 416 -19.28 -10.74 -16.82
N LEU A 417 -19.06 -9.55 -17.38
CA LEU A 417 -20.11 -8.73 -17.97
C LEU A 417 -20.32 -9.22 -19.39
N ALA A 418 -21.53 -9.68 -19.71
CA ALA A 418 -21.79 -10.29 -21.00
C ALA A 418 -23.15 -9.85 -21.56
N GLY A 419 -23.16 -9.55 -22.86
CA GLY A 419 -24.39 -9.35 -23.62
C GLY A 419 -25.10 -10.68 -23.94
N PRO A 420 -26.20 -10.63 -24.70
CA PRO A 420 -26.89 -11.84 -25.15
C PRO A 420 -25.98 -12.76 -25.97
N GLY A 421 -26.11 -14.08 -25.77
CA GLY A 421 -25.43 -15.11 -26.57
C GLY A 421 -24.20 -15.74 -25.91
N TRP A 422 -23.80 -15.29 -24.73
CA TRP A 422 -22.72 -15.90 -23.94
C TRP A 422 -23.24 -16.91 -22.94
N THR A 423 -22.43 -17.94 -22.68
CA THR A 423 -22.67 -18.94 -21.64
C THR A 423 -21.37 -19.21 -20.89
N SER A 424 -21.43 -19.44 -19.58
CA SER A 424 -20.32 -19.91 -18.76
C SER A 424 -20.81 -20.99 -17.80
N THR A 425 -19.94 -21.94 -17.51
CA THR A 425 -20.20 -23.07 -16.61
C THR A 425 -19.52 -22.93 -15.26
N GLY A 426 -18.41 -22.17 -15.20
CA GLY A 426 -17.59 -21.96 -14.01
C GLY A 426 -17.71 -20.56 -13.39
N LEU A 427 -18.29 -19.58 -14.11
CA LEU A 427 -18.45 -18.21 -13.62
C LEU A 427 -19.89 -17.71 -13.80
N PRO A 428 -20.51 -17.11 -12.76
CA PRO A 428 -21.79 -16.45 -12.93
C PRO A 428 -21.64 -15.24 -13.88
N LEU A 429 -22.45 -15.24 -14.95
CA LEU A 429 -22.54 -14.10 -15.87
C LEU A 429 -23.39 -13.00 -15.25
N THR A 430 -22.85 -11.79 -15.19
CA THR A 430 -23.57 -10.62 -14.65
C THR A 430 -24.18 -9.84 -15.81
N ALA A 431 -25.51 -9.86 -15.88
CA ALA A 431 -26.27 -9.05 -16.84
C ALA A 431 -26.47 -7.64 -16.27
N LEU A 432 -25.90 -6.64 -16.94
CA LEU A 432 -26.11 -5.22 -16.67
C LEU A 432 -26.79 -4.56 -17.87
N GLU A 433 -27.49 -3.44 -17.63
CA GLU A 433 -28.07 -2.60 -18.69
C GLU A 433 -26.99 -2.20 -19.73
N PRO A 434 -27.26 -2.23 -21.05
CA PRO A 434 -26.24 -2.17 -22.10
C PRO A 434 -25.25 -0.98 -22.08
N SER A 435 -25.51 0.06 -21.27
CA SER A 435 -24.65 1.23 -21.11
C SER A 435 -23.22 0.91 -20.65
N TRP A 436 -22.95 -0.26 -20.07
CA TRP A 436 -21.59 -0.68 -19.72
C TRP A 436 -20.72 -1.00 -20.95
N ALA A 437 -21.33 -1.46 -22.04
CA ALA A 437 -20.60 -1.97 -23.21
C ALA A 437 -19.77 -0.88 -23.89
N GLU A 438 -20.37 0.31 -24.06
CA GLU A 438 -19.70 1.49 -24.62
C GLU A 438 -18.51 1.93 -23.74
N ALA A 439 -18.71 1.98 -22.41
CA ALA A 439 -17.66 2.35 -21.46
C ALA A 439 -16.47 1.36 -21.45
N LEU A 440 -16.70 0.12 -21.86
CA LEU A 440 -15.69 -0.95 -21.91
C LEU A 440 -15.20 -1.28 -23.33
N GLY A 441 -15.60 -0.48 -24.32
CA GLY A 441 -15.13 -0.61 -25.69
C GLY A 441 -15.58 -1.92 -26.37
N VAL A 442 -16.77 -2.42 -26.05
CA VAL A 442 -17.37 -3.60 -26.69
C VAL A 442 -18.78 -3.30 -27.21
N SER A 443 -19.32 -4.17 -28.06
CA SER A 443 -20.72 -4.05 -28.49
C SER A 443 -21.69 -4.57 -27.41
N GLY A 444 -22.98 -4.29 -27.55
CA GLY A 444 -24.01 -4.81 -26.64
C GLY A 444 -24.15 -6.34 -26.62
N THR A 445 -23.47 -7.06 -27.52
CA THR A 445 -23.35 -8.54 -27.52
C THR A 445 -21.94 -9.02 -27.18
N GLY A 446 -21.05 -8.11 -26.73
CA GLY A 446 -19.70 -8.41 -26.28
C GLY A 446 -19.63 -9.03 -24.89
N ALA A 447 -18.42 -9.30 -24.44
CA ALA A 447 -18.14 -9.75 -23.08
C ALA A 447 -16.85 -9.14 -22.54
N VAL A 448 -16.79 -8.94 -21.23
CA VAL A 448 -15.63 -8.42 -20.50
C VAL A 448 -15.45 -9.23 -19.23
N LEU A 449 -14.26 -9.79 -19.04
CA LEU A 449 -13.89 -10.53 -17.84
C LEU A 449 -13.08 -9.62 -16.92
N VAL A 450 -13.60 -9.40 -15.72
CA VAL A 450 -13.00 -8.56 -14.68
C VAL A 450 -12.53 -9.43 -13.52
N ARG A 451 -11.31 -9.18 -13.06
CA ARG A 451 -10.67 -9.88 -11.94
C ARG A 451 -11.24 -9.46 -10.58
N PRO A 452 -10.97 -10.25 -9.52
CA PRO A 452 -11.31 -9.88 -8.14
C PRO A 452 -10.78 -8.51 -7.68
N ASP A 453 -9.71 -7.99 -8.28
CA ASP A 453 -9.13 -6.68 -7.98
C ASP A 453 -9.68 -5.52 -8.83
N GLY A 454 -10.68 -5.79 -9.68
CA GLY A 454 -11.31 -4.80 -10.54
C GLY A 454 -10.52 -4.46 -11.80
N ILE A 455 -9.54 -5.29 -12.17
CA ILE A 455 -8.78 -5.17 -13.42
C ILE A 455 -9.45 -5.97 -14.53
N ILE A 456 -9.56 -5.39 -15.72
CA ILE A 456 -10.07 -6.08 -16.90
C ILE A 456 -9.00 -7.08 -17.35
N ALA A 457 -9.31 -8.37 -17.31
CA ALA A 457 -8.36 -9.40 -17.73
C ALA A 457 -8.46 -9.73 -19.22
N TRP A 458 -9.66 -9.56 -19.79
CA TRP A 458 -9.94 -9.88 -21.18
C TRP A 458 -11.26 -9.24 -21.61
N ARG A 459 -11.42 -9.03 -22.92
CA ARG A 459 -12.69 -8.62 -23.54
C ARG A 459 -12.86 -9.23 -24.93
N ALA A 460 -14.10 -9.27 -25.40
CA ALA A 460 -14.47 -9.57 -26.77
C ALA A 460 -15.53 -8.58 -27.26
N TRP A 461 -15.33 -8.06 -28.48
CA TRP A 461 -16.24 -7.11 -29.10
C TRP A 461 -17.67 -7.66 -29.25
N MET A 462 -17.81 -8.93 -29.63
CA MET A 462 -19.09 -9.63 -29.80
C MET A 462 -18.93 -11.14 -29.58
N ALA A 463 -20.04 -11.82 -29.32
CA ALA A 463 -20.08 -13.29 -29.28
C ALA A 463 -19.60 -13.90 -30.60
N SER A 464 -18.67 -14.85 -30.51
CA SER A 464 -18.11 -15.62 -31.63
C SER A 464 -17.78 -17.03 -31.15
N PRO A 465 -17.87 -18.07 -32.00
CA PRO A 465 -17.42 -19.43 -31.65
C PRO A 465 -15.94 -19.52 -31.24
N GLU A 466 -15.13 -18.55 -31.64
CA GLU A 466 -13.70 -18.46 -31.29
C GLU A 466 -13.46 -17.91 -29.88
N HIS A 467 -14.48 -17.30 -29.25
CA HIS A 467 -14.37 -16.74 -27.92
C HIS A 467 -15.06 -17.66 -26.90
N ASP A 468 -14.26 -18.33 -26.08
CA ASP A 468 -14.73 -19.13 -24.95
C ASP A 468 -14.19 -18.56 -23.63
N ILE A 469 -15.11 -18.17 -22.76
CA ILE A 469 -14.81 -17.60 -21.44
C ILE A 469 -14.03 -18.58 -20.58
N GLU A 470 -14.33 -19.89 -20.67
CA GLU A 470 -13.65 -20.90 -19.84
C GLU A 470 -12.20 -21.09 -20.27
N THR A 471 -11.94 -21.14 -21.58
CA THR A 471 -10.58 -21.19 -22.13
C THR A 471 -9.74 -19.98 -21.67
N VAL A 472 -10.30 -18.77 -21.76
CA VAL A 472 -9.66 -17.54 -21.30
C VAL A 472 -9.40 -17.58 -19.79
N LEU A 473 -10.37 -18.03 -19.00
CA LEU A 473 -10.23 -18.15 -17.56
C LEU A 473 -9.14 -19.16 -17.17
N ASN A 474 -9.07 -20.31 -17.86
CA ASN A 474 -8.04 -21.32 -17.61
C ASN A 474 -6.64 -20.80 -17.92
N GLN A 475 -6.49 -19.98 -18.98
CA GLN A 475 -5.25 -19.27 -19.28
C GLN A 475 -4.87 -18.31 -18.14
N ILE A 476 -5.78 -17.42 -17.74
CA ILE A 476 -5.55 -16.42 -16.68
C ILE A 476 -5.19 -17.10 -15.35
N LEU A 477 -5.88 -18.18 -15.01
CA LEU A 477 -5.66 -18.95 -13.78
C LEU A 477 -4.45 -19.89 -13.86
N ASN A 478 -3.72 -19.88 -14.98
CA ASN A 478 -2.52 -20.68 -15.19
C ASN A 478 -2.74 -22.18 -14.89
N ARG A 479 -3.89 -22.74 -15.27
CA ARG A 479 -4.24 -24.15 -14.96
C ARG A 479 -3.52 -25.19 -15.83
N GLY A 480 -2.78 -24.74 -16.86
CA GLY A 480 -2.26 -25.61 -17.92
C GLY A 480 -3.39 -26.24 -18.75
N ASP A 481 -3.03 -26.97 -19.82
CA ASP A 481 -3.96 -27.88 -20.51
C ASP A 481 -4.20 -29.12 -19.62
N GLN A 482 -4.81 -28.94 -18.45
CA GLN A 482 -5.34 -30.06 -17.68
C GLN A 482 -6.83 -30.22 -18.02
N PRO A 483 -7.25 -31.41 -18.47
CA PRO A 483 -8.62 -31.68 -18.89
C PRO A 483 -9.65 -31.58 -17.76
#